data_AF-A0A327YXS5-F1
#
_entry.id   AF-A0A327YXS5-F1
#
_cell.length_a   1.000
_cell.length_b   1.000
_cell.length_c   1.000
_cell.angle_alpha   90.00
_cell.angle_beta   90.00
_cell.angle_gamma   90.00
#
_symmetry.space_group_name_H-M   'P 1'
#
loop_
_entity.id
_entity.type
_entity.pdbx_description
1 polymer ?
#
loop_
_entity_poly.entity_id
_entity_poly.type
_entity_poly.pdbx_seq_one_letter_code
_entity_poly.pdbx_strand_id
1 'polypeptide(L)' 'MVSKTRVVLVMLPITLVTVALAVLLAARGADAAWIKIFIPGFLGLGVVLAQSFGWFDKQVPPGEQ' A
#
# COMPACT_ATOMS: atom_id res chain seq x y z
N MET A 1 7.98 -20.85 3.82
CA MET A 1 7.99 -19.90 4.95
C MET A 1 8.76 -18.66 4.52
N VAL A 2 8.09 -17.51 4.38
CA VAL A 2 8.76 -16.26 3.99
C VAL A 2 9.66 -15.82 5.15
N SER A 3 10.95 -15.64 4.91
CA SER A 3 11.92 -15.25 5.94
C SER A 3 11.50 -13.91 6.57
N LYS A 4 11.55 -13.84 7.91
CA LYS A 4 11.24 -12.62 8.69
C LYS A 4 12.01 -11.40 8.18
N THR A 5 13.21 -11.63 7.66
CA THR A 5 14.07 -10.61 7.02
C THR A 5 13.48 -10.04 5.74
N ARG A 6 12.86 -10.87 4.88
CA ARG A 6 12.20 -10.38 3.64
C ARG A 6 10.99 -9.52 3.96
N VAL A 7 10.22 -9.89 4.98
CA VAL A 7 9.06 -9.10 5.42
C VAL A 7 9.51 -7.72 5.90
N VAL A 8 10.55 -7.66 6.74
CA VAL A 8 11.11 -6.39 7.22
C VAL A 8 11.67 -5.55 6.08
N LEU A 9 12.43 -6.15 5.15
CA LEU A 9 13.01 -5.44 4.01
C LEU A 9 11.96 -4.85 3.06
N VAL A 10 10.77 -5.45 2.98
CA VAL A 10 9.66 -4.93 2.16
C VAL A 10 8.81 -3.93 2.94
N MET A 11 8.50 -4.19 4.21
CA MET A 11 7.66 -3.31 5.04
C MET A 11 8.36 -1.99 5.38
N LEU A 12 9.68 -1.99 5.60
CA LEU A 12 10.45 -0.80 5.97
C LEU A 12 10.33 0.34 4.93
N PRO A 13 10.62 0.12 3.63
CA PRO A 13 10.47 1.19 2.64
C PRO A 13 9.01 1.62 2.45
N ILE A 14 8.05 0.70 2.53
CA ILE A 14 6.61 1.04 2.42
C ILE A 14 6.19 1.99 3.55
N THR A 15 6.66 1.71 4.76
CA THR A 15 6.39 2.56 5.94
C THR A 15 7.01 3.94 5.75
N LEU A 16 8.26 4.00 5.30
CA LEU A 16 8.97 5.25 5.07
C LEU A 16 8.27 6.13 4.02
N VAL A 17 7.84 5.51 2.92
CA VAL A 17 7.10 6.18 1.84
C VAL A 17 5.77 6.72 2.35
N THR A 18 5.05 5.95 3.16
CA THR A 18 3.77 6.38 3.75
C THR A 18 3.93 7.60 4.64
N VAL A 19 4.94 7.61 5.51
CA VAL A 19 5.23 8.75 6.39
C VAL A 19 5.67 9.97 5.58
N ALA A 20 6.54 9.79 4.58
CA ALA A 20 6.98 10.88 3.72
C ALA A 20 5.82 11.54 2.95
N LEU A 21 4.88 10.74 2.44
CA LEU A 21 3.66 11.21 1.79
C LEU A 21 2.74 12.00 2.75
N ALA A 22 2.56 11.51 3.98
CA ALA A 22 1.76 12.19 4.99
C ALA A 22 2.38 13.55 5.39
N VAL A 23 3.70 13.59 5.58
CA VAL A 23 4.44 14.83 5.87
C VAL A 23 4.39 15.81 4.70
N LEU A 24 4.52 15.32 3.46
CA LEU A 24 4.42 16.17 2.27
C LEU A 24 3.03 16.79 2.13
N LEU A 25 1.97 16.03 2.44
CA LEU A 25 0.59 16.54 2.45
C LEU A 25 0.39 17.61 3.53
N ALA A 26 0.88 17.35 4.74
CA ALA A 26 0.80 18.31 5.84
C ALA A 26 1.59 19.60 5.52
N ALA A 27 2.79 19.47 4.95
CA ALA A 27 3.66 20.60 4.60
C ALA A 27 3.09 21.47 3.47
N ARG A 28 2.27 20.90 2.58
CA ARG A 28 1.59 21.64 1.50
C ARG A 28 0.40 22.47 1.97
N GLY A 29 0.09 22.49 3.27
CA GLY A 29 -1.10 23.18 3.78
C GLY A 29 -2.37 22.66 3.10
N ALA A 30 -2.41 21.35 2.85
CA ALA A 30 -3.43 20.69 2.07
C ALA A 30 -4.82 20.93 2.71
N ASP A 31 -5.56 21.86 2.12
CA ASP A 31 -6.95 22.16 2.45
C ASP A 31 -7.82 20.90 2.36
N ALA A 32 -8.99 20.85 3.01
CA ALA A 32 -9.81 19.63 3.12
C ALA A 32 -10.17 18.99 1.75
N ALA A 33 -10.09 19.77 0.67
CA ALA A 33 -10.18 19.29 -0.71
C ALA A 33 -9.11 18.26 -1.10
N TRP A 34 -7.88 18.39 -0.60
CA TRP A 34 -6.79 17.44 -0.87
C TRP A 34 -7.02 16.10 -0.18
N ILE A 35 -7.63 16.07 1.00
CA ILE A 35 -8.00 14.83 1.69
C ILE A 35 -8.99 14.02 0.83
N LYS A 36 -9.92 14.69 0.16
CA LYS A 36 -10.88 14.03 -0.76
C LYS A 36 -10.22 13.36 -1.96
N ILE A 37 -9.06 13.85 -2.41
CA ILE A 37 -8.32 13.30 -3.56
C ILE A 37 -7.29 12.27 -3.08
N PHE A 38 -6.64 12.56 -1.96
CA PHE A 38 -5.56 11.76 -1.42
C PHE A 38 -6.04 10.42 -0.87
N ILE A 39 -7.16 10.38 -0.15
CA ILE A 39 -7.73 9.11 0.36
C ILE A 39 -8.02 8.13 -0.79
N PRO A 40 -8.79 8.47 -1.83
CA PRO A 40 -9.05 7.54 -2.93
C PRO A 40 -7.79 7.24 -3.74
N GLY A 41 -6.90 8.22 -3.94
CA GLY A 41 -5.63 7.99 -4.63
C GLY A 41 -4.71 7.01 -3.88
N PHE A 42 -4.63 7.14 -2.56
CA PHE A 42 -3.84 6.25 -1.70
C PHE A 42 -4.45 4.86 -1.62
N LEU A 43 -5.78 4.75 -1.52
CA LEU A 43 -6.48 3.45 -1.62
C LEU A 43 -6.22 2.78 -2.97
N GLY A 44 -6.35 3.52 -4.08
CA GLY A 44 -6.08 2.99 -5.42
C GLY A 44 -4.64 2.51 -5.59
N LEU A 45 -3.67 3.29 -5.11
CA LEU A 45 -2.26 2.91 -5.13
C LEU A 45 -2.01 1.67 -4.26
N GLY A 46 -2.60 1.63 -3.07
CA GLY A 46 -2.52 0.49 -2.15
C GLY A 46 -3.09 -0.80 -2.76
N VAL A 47 -4.19 -0.71 -3.51
CA VAL A 47 -4.79 -1.84 -4.23
C VAL A 47 -3.86 -2.33 -5.35
N VAL A 48 -3.30 -1.43 -6.16
CA VAL A 48 -2.37 -1.80 -7.25
C VAL A 48 -1.10 -2.46 -6.70
N LEU A 49 -0.56 -1.92 -5.60
CA LEU A 49 0.57 -2.51 -4.88
C LEU A 49 0.22 -3.89 -4.32
N ALA A 50 -0.89 -4.02 -3.61
CA ALA A 50 -1.36 -5.30 -3.07
C ALA A 50 -1.58 -6.34 -4.18
N GLN A 51 -2.10 -5.95 -5.34
CA GLN A 51 -2.23 -6.82 -6.50
C GLN A 51 -0.86 -7.24 -7.06
N SER A 52 0.09 -6.31 -7.16
CA SER A 52 1.45 -6.60 -7.65
C SER A 52 2.22 -7.55 -6.73
N PHE A 53 1.93 -7.51 -5.42
CA PHE A 53 2.48 -8.45 -4.43
C PHE A 53 1.75 -9.80 -4.40
N GLY A 54 0.72 -10.01 -5.23
CA GLY A 54 -0.07 -11.24 -5.25
C GLY A 54 -0.99 -11.38 -4.03
N TRP A 55 -1.28 -10.29 -3.31
CA TRP A 55 -2.12 -10.32 -2.10
C TRP A 55 -3.59 -10.63 -2.43
N PHE A 56 -4.02 -10.29 -3.64
CA PHE A 56 -5.34 -10.63 -4.19
C PHE A 56 -5.34 -11.89 -5.06
N ASP A 57 -4.21 -12.59 -5.15
CA ASP A 57 -4.16 -13.90 -5.81
C ASP A 57 -4.90 -14.88 -4.91
N LYS A 58 -6.21 -15.02 -5.18
CA LYS A 58 -7.05 -16.02 -4.53
C LYS A 58 -6.40 -17.38 -4.79
N GLN A 59 -6.07 -18.07 -3.71
CA GLN A 59 -5.89 -19.52 -3.70
C GLN A 59 -7.08 -20.13 -4.44
N VAL A 60 -6.87 -20.61 -5.67
CA VAL A 60 -7.78 -21.56 -6.30
C VAL A 60 -7.79 -22.79 -5.38
N PRO A 61 -8.92 -23.18 -4.79
CA PRO A 61 -8.98 -24.42 -4.03
C PRO A 61 -8.62 -25.57 -4.98
N PRO A 62 -7.68 -26.45 -4.63
CA PRO A 62 -7.35 -27.60 -5.46
C PRO A 62 -8.51 -28.59 -5.38
N GLY A 63 -9.48 -28.50 -6.28
CA GLY A 63 -10.66 -29.38 -6.24
C GLY A 63 -11.70 -29.28 -7.36
N GLU A 64 -11.60 -28.34 -8.31
CA GLU A 64 -12.50 -28.30 -9.47
C GLU A 64 -11.69 -28.17 -10.77
N GLN A 65 -11.14 -29.30 -11.23
CA GLN A 65 -10.84 -29.58 -12.63
C GLN A 65 -11.29 -31.02 -12.93
#